data_AF-A0A7J5F6X7-F1
#
_entry.id   AF-A0A7J5F6X7-F1
#
_cell.length_a   1.000
_cell.length_b   1.000
_cell.length_c   1.000
_cell.angle_alpha   90.00
_cell.angle_beta   90.00
_cell.angle_gamma   90.00
#
_symmetry.space_group_name_H-M   'P 1'
#
loop_
_entity.id
_entity.type
_entity.pdbx_description
1 polymer ?
#
loop_
_entity_poly.entity_id
_entity_poly.type
_entity_poly.pdbx_seq_one_letter_code
_entity_poly.pdbx_strand_id
1 'polypeptide(L)'
;MRRFLFIITPLILVHGSLFAWGGVTHKFINKNAVTHLPPSMSSLAVQAPFLEAHASDPDNRGGLRHLDTNFYGEYWRHFLDLDNYPNYANLSSDLFGLVSLHGRDVVRKNGTSWWATVWVMDSLTAQVKRGDTARYQTASDLGHYVGDMHQPLHATGNYDGQFSGNKGIHSRYES
;
A
#
# COMPACT_ATOMS: atom_id res chain seq x y z
N MET A 1 -24.32 36.52 -46.61
CA MET A 1 -24.42 35.30 -45.78
C MET A 1 -23.01 34.95 -45.29
N ARG A 2 -22.67 35.28 -44.04
CA ARG A 2 -21.33 35.02 -43.47
C ARG A 2 -21.32 33.61 -42.88
N ARG A 3 -20.53 32.71 -43.47
CA ARG A 3 -20.28 31.36 -42.95
C ARG A 3 -19.28 31.48 -41.79
N PHE A 4 -19.73 31.23 -40.56
CA PHE A 4 -18.83 31.05 -39.43
C PHE A 4 -18.20 29.65 -39.55
N LEU A 5 -16.90 29.59 -39.81
CA LEU A 5 -16.12 28.37 -39.61
C LEU A 5 -15.97 28.15 -38.11
N PHE A 6 -16.65 27.15 -37.57
CA PHE A 6 -16.33 26.63 -36.24
C PHE A 6 -15.01 25.87 -36.32
N ILE A 7 -13.93 26.51 -35.87
CA ILE A 7 -12.67 25.84 -35.61
C ILE A 7 -12.90 24.97 -34.37
N ILE A 8 -13.14 23.68 -34.58
CA ILE A 8 -13.13 22.69 -33.50
C ILE A 8 -11.66 22.49 -33.13
N THR A 9 -11.19 23.22 -32.14
CA THR A 9 -9.90 22.94 -31.49
C THR A 9 -10.07 21.62 -30.74
N PRO A 10 -9.32 20.55 -31.08
CA PRO A 10 -9.38 19.34 -30.27
C PRO A 10 -8.77 19.69 -28.90
N LEU A 11 -9.59 19.55 -27.85
CA LEU A 11 -9.13 19.60 -26.47
C LEU A 11 -8.22 18.38 -26.29
N ILE A 12 -6.91 18.55 -26.48
CA ILE A 12 -5.93 17.56 -26.08
C ILE A 12 -5.98 17.56 -24.55
N LEU A 13 -6.77 16.64 -23.99
CA LEU A 13 -6.68 16.29 -22.58
C LEU A 13 -5.26 15.79 -22.36
N VAL A 14 -4.41 16.65 -21.80
CA VAL A 14 -3.12 16.24 -21.28
C VAL A 14 -3.44 15.31 -20.12
N HIS A 15 -3.33 14.01 -20.36
CA HIS A 15 -3.43 12.98 -19.33
C HIS A 15 -2.13 13.05 -18.53
N GLY A 16 -2.03 14.03 -17.63
CA GLY A 16 -0.94 14.07 -16.66
C GLY A 16 -1.02 12.84 -15.77
N SER A 17 0.14 12.20 -15.51
CA SER A 17 0.21 11.17 -14.49
C SER A 17 -0.25 11.77 -13.16
N LEU A 18 -1.19 11.12 -12.52
CA LEU A 18 -1.66 11.52 -11.21
C LEU A 18 -0.74 10.83 -10.22
N PHE A 19 0.20 11.57 -9.64
CA PHE A 19 1.12 11.10 -8.58
C PHE A 19 0.36 10.82 -7.27
N ALA A 20 -0.70 10.02 -7.31
CA ALA A 20 -1.65 9.94 -6.23
C ALA A 20 -1.15 9.04 -5.09
N TRP A 21 -0.44 7.94 -5.38
CA TRP A 21 -0.09 6.95 -4.35
C TRP A 21 1.34 6.37 -4.33
N GLY A 22 2.22 6.65 -5.31
CA GLY A 22 3.57 6.09 -5.29
C GLY A 22 4.49 6.71 -4.24
N GLY A 23 5.81 6.59 -4.44
CA GLY A 23 6.80 6.96 -3.42
C GLY A 23 6.69 8.39 -2.86
N VAL A 24 6.16 9.35 -3.63
CA VAL A 24 5.88 10.71 -3.14
C VAL A 24 4.79 10.71 -2.06
N THR A 25 3.71 9.98 -2.27
CA THR A 25 2.60 9.87 -1.31
C THR A 25 3.02 9.11 -0.07
N HIS A 26 3.76 8.00 -0.19
CA HIS A 26 4.28 7.30 0.98
C HIS A 26 5.19 8.18 1.83
N LYS A 27 6.08 8.97 1.20
CA LYS A 27 6.91 9.98 1.86
C LYS A 27 6.06 11.00 2.61
N PHE A 28 5.06 11.55 1.93
CA PHE A 28 4.14 12.53 2.51
C PHE A 28 3.38 11.96 3.71
N ILE A 29 2.78 10.77 3.59
CA ILE A 29 2.04 10.10 4.67
C ILE A 29 2.97 9.87 5.87
N ASN A 30 4.14 9.24 5.66
CA ASN A 30 5.07 8.93 6.75
C ASN A 30 5.57 10.17 7.47
N LYS A 31 5.95 11.20 6.72
CA LYS A 31 6.42 12.48 7.28
C LYS A 31 5.36 13.14 8.15
N ASN A 32 4.10 13.12 7.72
CA ASN A 32 3.03 13.87 8.39
C ASN A 32 2.29 13.07 9.46
N ALA A 33 2.30 11.74 9.40
CA ALA A 33 1.65 10.87 10.37
C ALA A 33 2.08 11.18 11.82
N VAL A 34 3.35 11.56 12.02
CA VAL A 34 3.86 11.87 13.35
C VAL A 34 3.23 13.09 14.02
N THR A 35 2.63 14.00 13.24
CA THR A 35 1.98 15.21 13.78
C THR A 35 0.71 14.87 14.58
N HIS A 36 0.18 13.67 14.41
CA HIS A 36 -0.97 13.15 15.12
C HIS A 36 -0.60 12.28 16.34
N LEU A 37 0.69 12.11 16.63
CA LEU A 37 1.14 11.35 17.79
C LEU A 37 0.98 12.15 19.08
N PRO A 38 0.65 11.49 20.21
CA PRO A 38 0.60 12.16 21.51
C PRO A 38 1.99 12.63 21.95
N PRO A 39 2.10 13.64 22.83
CA PRO A 39 3.38 14.14 23.33
C PRO A 39 4.29 13.08 23.96
N SER A 40 3.72 12.01 24.53
CA SER A 40 4.46 10.86 25.09
C SER A 40 5.26 10.07 24.04
N MET A 41 4.96 10.24 22.75
CA MET A 41 5.64 9.59 21.62
C MET A 41 6.56 10.56 20.86
N SER A 42 7.00 11.64 21.50
CA SER A 42 7.89 12.65 20.89
C SER A 42 9.17 12.06 20.29
N SER A 43 9.71 10.98 20.87
CA SER A 43 10.89 10.28 20.33
C SER A 43 10.69 9.66 18.94
N LEU A 44 9.46 9.26 18.61
CA LEU A 44 9.08 8.86 17.25
C LEU A 44 8.80 10.10 16.40
N ALA A 45 8.17 11.13 16.97
CA ALA A 45 7.80 12.32 16.21
C ALA A 45 8.98 13.10 15.65
N VAL A 46 10.09 13.20 16.41
CA VAL A 46 11.32 13.84 15.92
C VAL A 46 11.98 13.07 14.75
N GLN A 47 11.58 11.83 14.50
CA GLN A 47 12.10 11.01 13.41
C GLN A 47 11.32 11.19 12.09
N ALA A 48 10.44 12.19 11.97
CA ALA A 48 9.71 12.48 10.74
C ALA A 48 10.59 12.44 9.46
N PRO A 49 11.81 13.04 9.44
CA PRO A 49 12.67 12.98 8.26
C PRO A 49 13.19 11.57 7.95
N PHE A 50 13.44 10.75 8.99
CA PHE A 50 13.82 9.35 8.80
C PHE A 50 12.66 8.55 8.22
N LEU A 51 11.46 8.69 8.80
CA LEU A 51 10.28 7.98 8.31
C LEU A 51 9.94 8.36 6.86
N GLU A 52 10.12 9.64 6.49
CA GLU A 52 10.01 10.12 5.11
C GLU A 52 11.05 9.44 4.21
N ALA A 53 12.34 9.47 4.58
CA ALA A 53 13.42 8.93 3.75
C ALA A 53 13.27 7.42 3.48
N HIS A 54 12.73 6.68 4.44
CA HIS A 54 12.58 5.22 4.41
C HIS A 54 11.18 4.74 3.99
N ALA A 55 10.27 5.66 3.64
CA ALA A 55 8.86 5.36 3.35
C ALA A 55 8.62 4.39 2.17
N SER A 56 9.60 4.18 1.30
CA SER A 56 9.52 3.27 0.15
C SER A 56 10.41 2.03 0.31
N ASP A 57 11.01 1.81 1.48
CA ASP A 57 11.88 0.67 1.69
C ASP A 57 11.17 -0.68 1.51
N PRO A 58 9.90 -0.88 1.94
CA PRO A 58 9.19 -2.12 1.67
C PRO A 58 9.09 -2.46 0.18
N ASP A 59 8.79 -1.48 -0.68
CA ASP A 59 8.81 -1.67 -2.14
C ASP A 59 10.18 -2.13 -2.65
N ASN A 60 11.25 -1.55 -2.08
CA ASN A 60 12.63 -1.83 -2.47
C ASN A 60 13.14 -3.19 -1.96
N ARG A 61 12.56 -3.74 -0.88
CA ARG A 61 12.89 -5.09 -0.35
C ARG A 61 12.42 -6.20 -1.28
N GLY A 62 11.50 -5.89 -2.19
CA GLY A 62 10.96 -6.80 -3.20
C GLY A 62 11.91 -7.18 -4.34
N GLY A 63 13.22 -7.18 -4.14
CA GLY A 63 14.23 -7.44 -5.19
C GLY A 63 14.05 -8.77 -5.96
N LEU A 64 13.17 -9.67 -5.51
CA LEU A 64 12.72 -10.87 -6.22
C LEU A 64 11.20 -11.10 -6.09
N ARG A 65 10.39 -10.04 -6.30
CA ARG A 65 8.91 -9.95 -6.12
C ARG A 65 8.09 -11.19 -6.55
N HIS A 66 8.55 -11.98 -7.53
CA HIS A 66 7.84 -13.16 -8.04
C HIS A 66 8.46 -14.51 -7.66
N LEU A 67 9.66 -14.50 -7.04
CA LEU A 67 10.38 -15.72 -6.64
C LEU A 67 10.24 -16.02 -5.15
N ASP A 68 9.88 -15.02 -4.33
CA ASP A 68 9.58 -15.25 -2.92
C ASP A 68 8.22 -15.97 -2.77
N THR A 69 8.33 -17.29 -2.69
CA THR A 69 7.19 -18.19 -2.48
C THR A 69 6.88 -18.42 -1.00
N ASN A 70 7.45 -17.63 -0.09
CA ASN A 70 7.06 -17.68 1.31
C ASN A 70 5.66 -17.05 1.49
N PHE A 71 4.87 -17.60 2.40
CA PHE A 71 3.61 -17.01 2.84
C PHE A 71 3.77 -15.65 3.48
N TYR A 72 4.93 -15.39 4.08
CA TYR A 72 5.29 -14.10 4.69
C TYR A 72 6.19 -13.24 3.80
N GLY A 73 6.29 -13.59 2.52
CA GLY A 73 7.15 -12.87 1.58
C GLY A 73 6.71 -11.43 1.36
N GLU A 74 7.66 -10.52 1.15
CA GLU A 74 7.43 -9.07 1.08
C GLU A 74 6.31 -8.71 0.09
N TYR A 75 6.35 -9.30 -1.11
CA TYR A 75 5.41 -8.97 -2.19
C TYR A 75 3.94 -9.06 -1.77
N TRP A 76 3.58 -10.11 -1.03
CA TRP A 76 2.19 -10.36 -0.63
C TRP A 76 1.71 -9.40 0.47
N ARG A 77 2.58 -8.57 1.05
CA ARG A 77 2.24 -7.65 2.15
C ARG A 77 1.72 -6.29 1.67
N HIS A 78 1.82 -6.01 0.38
CA HIS A 78 1.43 -4.72 -0.19
C HIS A 78 -0.04 -4.66 -0.58
N PHE A 79 -0.73 -5.80 -0.73
CA PHE A 79 -2.11 -5.80 -1.23
C PHE A 79 -2.98 -6.84 -0.54
N LEU A 80 -4.29 -6.71 -0.75
CA LEU A 80 -5.29 -7.74 -0.48
C LEU A 80 -6.40 -7.62 -1.53
N ASP A 81 -6.43 -8.54 -2.49
CA ASP A 81 -7.44 -8.64 -3.53
C ASP A 81 -8.77 -9.11 -2.93
N LEU A 82 -9.48 -8.19 -2.30
CA LEU A 82 -10.66 -8.48 -1.48
C LEU A 82 -11.76 -9.13 -2.31
N ASP A 83 -12.00 -8.62 -3.50
CA ASP A 83 -13.04 -9.08 -4.42
C ASP A 83 -12.83 -10.51 -4.96
N ASN A 84 -11.64 -11.10 -4.78
CA ASN A 84 -11.42 -12.52 -5.05
C ASN A 84 -12.11 -13.44 -4.02
N TYR A 85 -12.54 -12.90 -2.87
CA TYR A 85 -13.31 -13.63 -1.88
C TYR A 85 -14.82 -13.46 -2.10
N PRO A 86 -15.61 -14.55 -2.22
CA PRO A 86 -17.05 -14.47 -2.52
C PRO A 86 -17.90 -13.65 -1.52
N ASN A 87 -17.48 -13.55 -0.26
CA ASN A 87 -18.15 -12.75 0.78
C ASN A 87 -17.16 -11.75 1.41
N TYR A 88 -16.47 -10.98 0.58
CA TYR A 88 -15.43 -10.05 1.02
C TYR A 88 -15.92 -9.01 2.04
N ALA A 89 -17.21 -8.65 2.00
CA ALA A 89 -17.82 -7.72 2.97
C ALA A 89 -17.82 -8.27 4.40
N ASN A 90 -17.74 -9.59 4.59
CA ASN A 90 -17.65 -10.26 5.88
C ASN A 90 -16.40 -11.15 5.95
N LEU A 91 -15.32 -10.76 5.27
CA LEU A 91 -14.07 -11.51 5.30
C LEU A 91 -13.54 -11.58 6.73
N SER A 92 -13.25 -12.78 7.21
CA SER A 92 -12.70 -12.98 8.55
C SER A 92 -11.30 -12.39 8.66
N SER A 93 -11.04 -11.65 9.73
CA SER A 93 -9.68 -11.21 10.10
C SER A 93 -8.85 -12.33 10.75
N ASP A 94 -9.46 -13.48 11.10
CA ASP A 94 -8.72 -14.66 11.55
C ASP A 94 -8.04 -15.35 10.36
N LEU A 95 -6.73 -15.11 10.24
CA LEU A 95 -5.91 -15.68 9.18
C LEU A 95 -5.87 -17.21 9.20
N PHE A 96 -5.86 -17.83 10.39
CA PHE A 96 -5.79 -19.29 10.49
C PHE A 96 -7.09 -19.93 10.02
N GLY A 97 -8.23 -19.37 10.43
CA GLY A 97 -9.54 -19.76 9.91
C GLY A 97 -9.64 -19.55 8.40
N LEU A 98 -9.17 -18.42 7.89
CA LEU A 98 -9.21 -18.13 6.46
C LEU A 98 -8.33 -19.08 5.64
N VAL A 99 -7.13 -19.41 6.13
CA VAL A 99 -6.24 -20.42 5.53
C VAL A 99 -6.85 -21.81 5.60
N SER A 100 -7.55 -22.15 6.68
CA SER A 100 -8.24 -23.43 6.82
C SER A 100 -9.40 -23.57 5.83
N LEU A 101 -10.10 -22.46 5.54
CA LEU A 101 -11.24 -22.43 4.62
C LEU A 101 -10.83 -22.40 3.13
N HIS A 102 -9.85 -21.56 2.78
CA HIS A 102 -9.48 -21.31 1.38
C HIS A 102 -8.16 -21.96 0.95
N GLY A 103 -7.37 -22.47 1.90
CA GLY A 103 -6.04 -22.97 1.66
C GLY A 103 -4.98 -21.87 1.64
N ARG A 104 -3.77 -22.23 2.08
CA ARG A 104 -2.63 -21.31 2.26
C ARG A 104 -2.27 -20.56 0.97
N ASP A 105 -2.26 -21.27 -0.17
CA ASP A 105 -1.83 -20.67 -1.44
C ASP A 105 -2.83 -19.65 -1.98
N VAL A 106 -4.14 -19.90 -1.80
CA VAL A 106 -5.18 -18.96 -2.21
C VAL A 106 -5.09 -17.69 -1.39
N VAL A 107 -5.03 -17.83 -0.05
CA VAL A 107 -4.93 -16.67 0.85
C VAL A 107 -3.70 -15.82 0.53
N ARG A 108 -2.54 -16.45 0.36
CA ARG A 108 -1.30 -15.76 -0.01
C ARG A 108 -1.43 -15.03 -1.35
N LYS A 109 -1.94 -15.71 -2.38
CA LYS A 109 -2.04 -15.13 -3.73
C LYS A 109 -2.99 -13.95 -3.80
N ASN A 110 -4.02 -13.95 -2.95
CA ASN A 110 -4.91 -12.82 -2.78
C ASN A 110 -4.31 -11.72 -1.90
N GLY A 111 -3.09 -11.85 -1.39
CA GLY A 111 -2.44 -10.83 -0.58
C GLY A 111 -2.72 -10.95 0.92
N THR A 112 -1.88 -10.29 1.71
CA THR A 112 -1.79 -10.43 3.16
C THR A 112 -1.65 -9.09 3.90
N SER A 113 -1.85 -7.95 3.23
CA SER A 113 -1.57 -6.61 3.76
C SER A 113 -2.24 -6.31 5.11
N TRP A 114 -3.48 -6.77 5.30
CA TRP A 114 -4.21 -6.62 6.57
C TRP A 114 -3.44 -7.23 7.74
N TRP A 115 -2.98 -8.48 7.59
CA TRP A 115 -2.26 -9.18 8.65
C TRP A 115 -0.82 -8.70 8.79
N ALA A 116 -0.17 -8.36 7.67
CA ALA A 116 1.14 -7.75 7.67
C ALA A 116 1.17 -6.45 8.50
N THR A 117 0.16 -5.60 8.34
CA THR A 117 0.01 -4.37 9.13
C THR A 117 -0.08 -4.66 10.62
N VAL A 118 -0.83 -5.68 11.02
CA VAL A 118 -0.92 -6.11 12.44
C VAL A 118 0.43 -6.64 12.94
N TRP A 119 1.11 -7.51 12.18
CA TRP A 119 2.42 -8.05 12.58
C TRP A 119 3.49 -6.97 12.77
N VAL A 120 3.48 -5.97 11.90
CA VAL A 120 4.41 -4.85 11.95
C VAL A 120 4.06 -3.93 13.14
N MET A 121 2.78 -3.70 13.42
CA MET A 121 2.34 -2.98 14.62
C MET A 121 2.77 -3.70 15.91
N ASP A 122 2.61 -5.02 15.99
CA ASP A 122 3.04 -5.82 17.14
C ASP A 122 4.57 -5.73 17.34
N SER A 123 5.32 -5.81 16.25
CA SER A 123 6.77 -5.66 16.25
C SER A 123 7.20 -4.27 16.74
N LEU A 124 6.57 -3.22 16.21
CA LEU A 124 6.81 -1.84 16.62
C LEU A 124 6.53 -1.65 18.11
N THR A 125 5.38 -2.16 18.58
CA THR A 125 4.99 -2.09 19.98
C THR A 125 6.03 -2.75 20.89
N ALA A 126 6.52 -3.93 20.51
CA ALA A 126 7.55 -4.64 21.26
C ALA A 126 8.90 -3.89 21.27
N GLN A 127 9.31 -3.31 20.15
CA GLN A 127 10.54 -2.53 20.02
C GLN A 127 10.47 -1.22 20.83
N VAL A 128 9.34 -0.52 20.81
CA VAL A 128 9.10 0.68 21.63
C VAL A 128 9.24 0.35 23.12
N LYS A 129 8.60 -0.74 23.58
CA LYS A 129 8.70 -1.18 24.98
C LYS A 129 10.13 -1.48 25.43
N ARG A 130 10.98 -2.00 24.54
CA ARG A 130 12.38 -2.32 24.83
C ARG A 130 13.34 -1.14 24.62
N GLY A 131 12.87 -0.02 24.06
CA GLY A 131 13.75 1.09 23.70
C GLY A 131 14.65 0.81 22.50
N ASP A 132 14.31 -0.17 21.66
CA ASP A 132 15.07 -0.59 20.47
C ASP A 132 15.04 0.50 19.37
N THR A 133 16.17 0.75 18.71
CA THR A 133 16.27 1.72 17.61
C THR A 133 15.65 1.20 16.30
N ALA A 134 15.49 -0.12 16.15
CA ALA A 134 14.80 -0.73 15.02
C ALA A 134 13.34 -0.23 14.86
N ARG A 135 12.75 0.30 15.95
CA ARG A 135 11.41 0.90 15.94
C ARG A 135 11.21 1.98 14.89
N TYR A 136 12.26 2.71 14.50
CA TYR A 136 12.13 3.77 13.51
C TYR A 136 11.92 3.21 12.11
N GLN A 137 12.67 2.18 11.72
CA GLN A 137 12.43 1.48 10.47
C GLN A 137 11.06 0.80 10.48
N THR A 138 10.73 0.08 11.54
CA THR A 138 9.44 -0.61 11.64
C THR A 138 8.25 0.37 11.65
N ALA A 139 8.41 1.57 12.21
CA ALA A 139 7.39 2.63 12.10
C ALA A 139 7.25 3.16 10.67
N SER A 140 8.35 3.29 9.91
CA SER A 140 8.31 3.69 8.50
C SER A 140 7.64 2.63 7.64
N ASP A 141 7.97 1.36 7.86
CA ASP A 141 7.36 0.22 7.18
C ASP A 141 5.86 0.13 7.50
N LEU A 142 5.47 0.36 8.76
CA LEU A 142 4.05 0.41 9.15
C LEU A 142 3.30 1.50 8.37
N GLY A 143 3.88 2.70 8.27
CA GLY A 143 3.30 3.79 7.49
C GLY A 143 3.16 3.45 6.01
N HIS A 144 4.11 2.69 5.45
CA HIS A 144 4.03 2.18 4.08
C HIS A 144 2.85 1.23 3.89
N TYR A 145 2.77 0.14 4.67
CA TYR A 145 1.71 -0.87 4.52
C TYR A 145 0.30 -0.30 4.77
N VAL A 146 0.18 0.61 5.74
CA VAL A 146 -1.08 1.34 5.95
C VAL A 146 -1.40 2.22 4.74
N GLY A 147 -0.41 2.90 4.16
CA GLY A 147 -0.58 3.69 2.93
C GLY A 147 -1.08 2.86 1.76
N ASP A 148 -0.45 1.71 1.51
CA ASP A 148 -0.86 0.74 0.48
C ASP A 148 -2.32 0.30 0.66
N MET A 149 -2.74 0.00 1.88
CA MET A 149 -4.13 -0.37 2.17
C MET A 149 -5.17 0.73 1.89
N HIS A 150 -4.74 1.99 1.73
CA HIS A 150 -5.60 3.10 1.31
C HIS A 150 -5.55 3.37 -0.20
N GLN A 151 -4.67 2.68 -0.93
CA GLN A 151 -4.61 2.68 -2.38
C GLN A 151 -5.72 1.74 -2.92
N PRO A 152 -6.75 2.23 -3.63
CA PRO A 152 -7.91 1.40 -4.00
C PRO A 152 -7.62 0.21 -4.92
N LEU A 153 -6.62 0.33 -5.80
CA LEU A 153 -6.14 -0.74 -6.68
C LEU A 153 -5.32 -1.81 -5.93
N HIS A 154 -4.85 -1.57 -4.70
CA HIS A 154 -4.25 -2.61 -3.83
C HIS A 154 -5.30 -3.46 -3.11
N ALA A 155 -6.59 -3.20 -3.37
CA ALA A 155 -7.72 -3.88 -2.74
C ALA A 155 -8.54 -4.75 -3.72
N THR A 156 -8.07 -4.97 -4.95
CA THR A 156 -8.84 -5.63 -6.02
C THR A 156 -7.97 -6.49 -6.93
N GLY A 157 -8.46 -7.66 -7.32
CA GLY A 157 -7.83 -8.51 -8.33
C GLY A 157 -7.74 -7.86 -9.71
N ASN A 158 -8.49 -6.78 -9.98
CA ASN A 158 -8.38 -5.97 -11.19
C ASN A 158 -7.40 -4.78 -11.03
N TYR A 159 -6.38 -4.92 -10.17
CA TYR A 159 -5.45 -3.84 -9.78
C TYR A 159 -4.86 -3.06 -10.97
N ASP A 160 -4.48 -3.75 -12.04
CA ASP A 160 -3.88 -3.14 -13.24
C ASP A 160 -4.89 -2.90 -14.36
N GLY A 161 -6.19 -3.10 -14.12
CA GLY A 161 -7.22 -2.96 -15.15
C GLY A 161 -7.25 -4.10 -16.19
N GLN A 162 -6.62 -5.23 -15.86
CA GLN A 162 -6.49 -6.41 -16.74
C GLN A 162 -7.83 -7.05 -17.13
N PHE A 163 -8.88 -6.86 -16.33
CA PHE A 163 -10.22 -7.40 -16.59
C PHE A 163 -11.18 -6.36 -17.18
N SER A 164 -10.81 -5.08 -17.21
CA SER A 164 -11.62 -3.98 -17.74
C SER A 164 -11.07 -3.36 -19.03
N GLY A 165 -9.94 -3.87 -19.54
CA GLY A 165 -9.26 -3.33 -20.72
C GLY A 165 -8.44 -2.07 -20.46
N ASN A 166 -8.22 -1.70 -19.19
CA ASN A 166 -7.47 -0.50 -18.78
C ASN A 166 -6.06 -0.85 -18.31
N LYS A 167 -5.41 -1.81 -18.96
CA LYS A 167 -4.10 -2.32 -18.56
C LYS A 167 -3.08 -1.17 -18.38
N GLY A 168 -2.37 -1.15 -17.25
CA GLY A 168 -1.39 -0.12 -16.90
C GLY A 168 -1.93 1.02 -16.03
N ILE A 169 -3.20 0.98 -15.61
CA ILE A 169 -3.79 2.02 -14.77
C ILE A 169 -3.12 2.11 -13.40
N HIS A 170 -2.65 0.99 -12.85
CA HIS A 170 -2.00 0.93 -11.55
C HIS A 170 -0.77 1.84 -11.52
N SER A 171 0.15 1.60 -12.45
CA SER A 171 1.37 2.41 -12.54
C SER A 171 1.04 3.89 -12.76
N ARG A 172 0.06 4.22 -13.62
CA ARG A 172 -0.33 5.61 -13.91
C ARG A 172 -0.92 6.36 -12.72
N TYR A 173 -1.50 5.62 -11.77
CA TYR A 173 -2.08 6.16 -10.54
C TYR A 173 -1.05 6.33 -9.42
N GLU A 174 0.06 5.59 -9.48
CA GLU A 174 1.16 5.68 -8.52
C GLU A 174 2.31 6.59 -9.00
N SER A 175 2.45 6.76 -10.32
CA SER A 175 3.55 7.51 -10.95
C SER A 175 3.16 8.87 -11.50
#